data_AF-A0A9P5PAN0-F1
#
_entry.id   AF-A0A9P5PAN0-F1
#
_cell.length_a   1.000
_cell.length_b   1.000
_cell.length_c   1.000
_cell.angle_alpha   90.00
_cell.angle_beta   90.00
_cell.angle_gamma   90.00
#
_symmetry.space_group_name_H-M   'P 1'
#
loop_
_entity.id
_entity.type
_entity.pdbx_description
1 polymer ?
#
loop_
_entity_poly.entity_id
_entity_poly.type
_entity_poly.pdbx_seq_one_letter_code
_entity_poly.pdbx_strand_id
1 'polypeptide(L)'
;VPIWENALKLLSNYNQSLPKGNETKGGYYLPPPRFFITPQNATTRCSLFHGWLRIRELVLYLLASPTCDSLCLSYKEWHALSDITSGFWSPNASERETKRGKQHVQMMAVLERCLQQSSVNLRLEIIAFEVTYWQGRELPRSEMPEPGICRRILWEVNELNFRQELISLDRHLNTRTTVDRRDMLDACWVGSA
;
A
#
# COMPACT_ATOMS: atom_id res chain seq x y z
N VAL A 1 -6.95 19.46 25.15
CA VAL A 1 -5.99 19.51 24.03
C VAL A 1 -5.24 18.19 24.05
N PRO A 2 -5.35 17.34 23.03
CA PRO A 2 -4.72 16.04 23.09
C PRO A 2 -3.19 16.22 23.12
N ILE A 3 -2.49 15.48 23.99
CA ILE A 3 -1.03 15.59 24.23
C ILE A 3 -0.21 15.54 22.93
N TRP A 4 -0.70 14.86 21.91
CA TRP A 4 -0.07 14.77 20.59
C TRP A 4 -0.04 16.09 19.82
N GLU A 5 -0.95 17.03 20.07
CA GLU A 5 -1.00 18.30 19.34
C GLU A 5 0.23 19.18 19.62
N ASN A 6 0.68 19.23 20.88
CA ASN A 6 1.90 19.96 21.25
C ASN A 6 3.15 19.30 20.69
N ALA A 7 3.22 17.96 20.74
CA ALA A 7 4.35 17.22 20.16
C ALA A 7 4.46 17.43 18.65
N LEU A 8 3.34 17.39 17.91
CA LEU A 8 3.31 17.64 16.47
C LEU A 8 3.64 19.09 16.11
N LYS A 9 3.23 20.08 16.92
CA LYS A 9 3.65 21.48 16.74
C LYS A 9 5.14 21.66 16.99
N LEU A 10 5.71 21.00 17.99
CA LEU A 10 7.15 21.06 18.28
C LEU A 10 7.99 20.42 17.17
N LEU A 11 7.48 19.34 16.58
CA LEU A 11 8.14 18.60 15.50
C LEU A 11 7.70 19.05 14.11
N SER A 12 6.94 20.16 13.99
CA SER A 12 6.42 20.64 12.70
C SER A 12 7.51 21.09 11.73
N ASN A 13 8.74 21.27 12.22
CA ASN A 13 9.94 21.61 11.43
C ASN A 13 10.90 20.41 11.28
N TYR A 14 10.63 19.29 11.96
CA TYR A 14 11.37 18.01 11.87
C TYR A 14 10.84 17.10 10.75
N ASN A 15 9.75 17.50 10.09
CA ASN A 15 9.21 16.94 8.85
C ASN A 15 10.08 17.21 7.61
N GLN A 16 11.30 17.75 7.79
CA GLN A 16 12.30 17.76 6.74
C GLN A 16 12.78 16.33 6.52
N SER A 17 11.98 15.58 5.73
CA SER A 17 12.47 14.44 4.96
C SER A 17 13.86 14.79 4.46
N LEU A 18 14.86 13.97 4.80
CA LEU A 18 16.24 14.06 4.32
C LEU A 18 16.25 14.59 2.87
N PRO A 19 17.15 15.52 2.51
CA PRO A 19 17.24 16.02 1.15
C PRO A 19 17.23 14.82 0.21
N LYS A 20 16.38 14.85 -0.83
CA LYS A 20 16.37 13.81 -1.85
C LYS A 20 17.77 13.74 -2.46
N GLY A 21 18.61 12.85 -1.95
CA GLY A 21 19.76 12.38 -2.70
C GLY A 21 19.23 11.76 -3.98
N ASN A 22 20.01 11.87 -5.06
CA ASN A 22 19.62 11.43 -6.40
C ASN A 22 19.31 9.91 -6.50
N GLU A 23 19.50 9.15 -5.40
CA GLU A 23 19.45 7.69 -5.37
C GLU A 23 18.23 7.13 -4.61
N THR A 24 17.59 7.89 -3.70
CA THR A 24 16.40 7.40 -2.98
C THR A 24 15.12 7.77 -3.72
N LYS A 25 14.58 6.84 -4.51
CA LYS A 25 13.20 6.93 -5.01
C LYS A 25 12.23 6.88 -3.82
N GLY A 26 11.80 8.06 -3.35
CA GLY A 26 10.78 8.16 -2.32
C GLY A 26 9.47 7.52 -2.78
N GLY A 27 8.91 6.63 -1.97
CA GLY A 27 7.71 5.87 -2.27
C GLY A 27 7.11 5.25 -1.02
N TYR A 28 5.99 4.56 -1.21
CA TYR A 28 5.26 3.87 -0.15
C TYR A 28 5.10 2.40 -0.51
N TYR A 29 5.34 1.52 0.46
CA TYR A 29 5.20 0.09 0.30
C TYR A 29 3.74 -0.39 0.36
N LEU A 30 2.88 0.38 1.04
CA LEU A 30 1.44 0.22 1.09
C LEU A 30 0.78 1.58 0.81
N PRO A 31 -0.50 1.64 0.39
CA PRO A 31 -1.17 2.92 0.19
C PRO A 31 -1.14 3.75 1.49
N PRO A 32 -0.79 5.04 1.46
CA PRO A 32 -0.78 5.86 2.69
C PRO A 32 -2.17 5.92 3.35
N PRO A 33 -2.32 5.95 4.69
CA PRO A 33 -3.64 6.00 5.33
C PRO A 33 -4.52 7.17 4.86
N ARG A 34 -3.89 8.33 4.57
CA ARG A 34 -4.56 9.52 3.99
C ARG A 34 -5.32 9.20 2.70
N PHE A 35 -4.89 8.18 1.97
CA PHE A 35 -5.50 7.72 0.72
C PHE A 35 -6.98 7.36 0.91
N PHE A 36 -7.32 6.69 2.01
CA PHE A 36 -8.68 6.23 2.31
C PHE A 36 -9.56 7.32 2.96
N ILE A 37 -8.95 8.23 3.73
CA ILE A 37 -9.70 9.21 4.55
C ILE A 37 -9.88 10.58 3.86
N THR A 38 -9.02 10.95 2.91
CA THR A 38 -9.09 12.25 2.24
C THR A 38 -10.34 12.42 1.36
N PRO A 39 -10.79 11.40 0.60
CA PRO A 39 -11.98 11.55 -0.23
C PRO A 39 -13.23 11.83 0.62
N GLN A 40 -13.95 12.88 0.26
CA GLN A 40 -15.20 13.25 0.94
C GLN A 40 -16.39 12.40 0.48
N ASN A 41 -16.33 11.90 -0.76
CA ASN A 41 -17.36 11.05 -1.34
C ASN A 41 -17.31 9.64 -0.72
N ALA A 42 -18.42 9.22 -0.10
CA ALA A 42 -18.53 7.92 0.57
C ALA A 42 -18.37 6.74 -0.40
N THR A 43 -18.94 6.82 -1.60
CA THR A 43 -18.79 5.82 -2.67
C THR A 43 -17.33 5.69 -3.08
N THR A 44 -16.61 6.80 -3.25
CA THR A 44 -15.18 6.77 -3.54
C THR A 44 -14.41 6.08 -2.43
N ARG A 45 -14.64 6.46 -1.16
CA ARG A 45 -13.97 5.81 -0.02
C ARG A 45 -14.25 4.30 0.01
N CYS A 46 -15.51 3.91 -0.18
CA CYS A 46 -15.92 2.52 -0.26
C CYS A 46 -15.10 1.77 -1.31
N SER A 47 -15.04 2.28 -2.54
CA SER A 47 -14.24 1.68 -3.60
C SER A 47 -12.76 1.58 -3.26
N LEU A 48 -12.17 2.59 -2.59
CA LEU A 48 -10.75 2.52 -2.18
C LEU A 48 -10.49 1.42 -1.15
N PHE A 49 -11.39 1.24 -0.17
CA PHE A 49 -11.28 0.14 0.80
C PHE A 49 -11.37 -1.22 0.08
N HIS A 50 -12.36 -1.41 -0.80
CA HIS A 50 -12.48 -2.66 -1.56
C HIS A 50 -11.32 -2.87 -2.53
N GLY A 51 -10.85 -1.81 -3.19
CA GLY A 51 -9.71 -1.83 -4.09
C GLY A 51 -8.45 -2.31 -3.38
N TRP A 52 -8.16 -1.79 -2.18
CA TRP A 52 -7.08 -2.30 -1.33
C TRP A 52 -7.26 -3.78 -0.99
N LEU A 53 -8.45 -4.18 -0.53
CA LEU A 53 -8.69 -5.57 -0.12
C LEU A 53 -8.48 -6.59 -1.25
N ARG A 54 -8.75 -6.22 -2.50
CA ARG A 54 -8.54 -7.08 -3.69
C ARG A 54 -7.08 -7.42 -3.96
N ILE A 55 -6.18 -6.50 -3.63
CA ILE A 55 -4.73 -6.68 -3.84
C ILE A 55 -3.97 -6.94 -2.54
N ARG A 56 -4.65 -6.87 -1.39
CA ARG A 56 -4.02 -6.97 -0.07
C ARG A 56 -3.15 -8.22 0.05
N GLU A 57 -3.66 -9.37 -0.37
CA GLU A 57 -2.92 -10.64 -0.28
C GLU A 57 -1.65 -10.62 -1.13
N LEU A 58 -1.72 -10.11 -2.37
CA LEU A 58 -0.56 -9.94 -3.23
C LEU A 58 0.49 -9.03 -2.57
N VAL A 59 0.07 -7.86 -2.08
CA VAL A 59 0.98 -6.88 -1.46
C VAL A 59 1.65 -7.47 -0.21
N LEU A 60 0.88 -8.15 0.65
CA LEU A 60 1.42 -8.80 1.85
C LEU A 60 2.38 -9.94 1.49
N TYR A 61 2.07 -10.75 0.47
CA TYR A 61 2.95 -11.80 0.00
C TYR A 61 4.31 -11.23 -0.45
N LEU A 62 4.30 -10.16 -1.26
CA LEU A 62 5.52 -9.51 -1.74
C LEU A 62 6.37 -8.95 -0.60
N LEU A 63 5.74 -8.43 0.46
CA LEU A 63 6.46 -7.90 1.64
C LEU A 63 7.02 -9.00 2.53
N ALA A 64 6.33 -10.15 2.61
CA ALA A 64 6.79 -11.30 3.38
C ALA A 64 7.96 -12.02 2.70
N SER A 65 7.97 -12.07 1.36
CA SER A 65 8.95 -12.81 0.59
C SER A 65 10.26 -12.03 0.38
N PRO A 66 11.43 -12.57 0.79
CA PRO A 66 12.73 -11.94 0.51
C PRO A 66 13.16 -12.01 -0.96
N THR A 67 12.55 -12.88 -1.76
CA THR A 67 12.92 -13.11 -3.17
C THR A 67 12.07 -12.33 -4.16
N CYS A 68 11.00 -11.69 -3.69
CA CYS A 68 10.10 -10.91 -4.52
C CYS A 68 10.45 -9.42 -4.48
N ASP A 69 10.21 -8.73 -5.59
CA ASP A 69 10.29 -7.28 -5.60
C ASP A 69 9.05 -6.68 -4.92
N SER A 70 9.26 -6.02 -3.78
CA SER A 70 8.20 -5.28 -3.11
C SER A 70 7.74 -4.08 -3.96
N LEU A 71 6.44 -3.76 -3.90
CA LEU A 71 5.92 -2.51 -4.44
C LEU A 71 6.48 -1.34 -3.63
N CYS A 72 7.18 -0.40 -4.26
CA CYS A 72 7.53 0.88 -3.66
C CYS A 72 7.08 1.98 -4.63
N LEU A 73 5.87 2.47 -4.41
CA LEU A 73 5.16 3.32 -5.35
C LEU A 73 4.99 4.75 -4.81
N SER A 74 5.06 5.73 -5.70
CA SER A 74 4.67 7.09 -5.37
C SER A 74 3.17 7.19 -5.07
N TYR A 75 2.74 8.29 -4.44
CA TYR A 75 1.33 8.55 -4.18
C TYR A 75 0.47 8.52 -5.46
N LYS A 76 1.00 9.00 -6.59
CA LYS A 76 0.28 9.02 -7.88
C LYS A 76 0.14 7.62 -8.47
N GLU A 77 1.15 6.79 -8.31
CA GLU A 77 1.11 5.38 -8.74
C GLU A 77 0.13 4.57 -7.90
N TRP A 78 0.07 4.79 -6.58
CA TRP A 78 -0.98 4.21 -5.74
C TRP A 78 -2.39 4.64 -6.16
N HIS A 79 -2.58 5.90 -6.57
CA HIS A 79 -3.85 6.36 -7.13
C HIS A 79 -4.22 5.61 -8.41
N ALA A 80 -3.31 5.53 -9.38
CA ALA A 80 -3.56 4.80 -10.63
C ALA A 80 -3.82 3.30 -10.38
N LEU A 81 -3.08 2.67 -9.47
CA LEU A 81 -3.28 1.28 -9.09
C LEU A 81 -4.64 1.08 -8.40
N SER A 82 -5.07 2.03 -7.57
CA SER A 82 -6.39 1.98 -6.97
C SER A 82 -7.51 2.20 -7.98
N ASP A 83 -7.34 3.08 -8.96
CA ASP A 83 -8.34 3.31 -10.01
C ASP A 83 -8.65 2.00 -10.76
N ILE A 84 -7.62 1.19 -11.03
CA ILE A 84 -7.74 -0.16 -11.60
C ILE A 84 -8.55 -1.08 -10.67
N THR A 85 -8.12 -1.23 -9.42
CA THR A 85 -8.71 -2.19 -8.46
C THR A 85 -10.09 -1.77 -7.95
N SER A 86 -10.44 -0.49 -8.11
CA SER A 86 -11.72 0.11 -7.73
C SER A 86 -12.71 0.14 -8.90
N GLY A 87 -12.26 -0.11 -10.13
CA GLY A 87 -13.10 -0.02 -11.34
C GLY A 87 -13.35 1.41 -11.81
N PHE A 88 -12.55 2.39 -11.37
CA PHE A 88 -12.62 3.77 -11.86
C PHE A 88 -11.90 3.97 -13.20
N TRP A 89 -11.12 2.99 -13.62
CA TRP A 89 -10.49 2.97 -14.92
C TRP A 89 -10.81 1.67 -15.66
N SER A 90 -11.09 1.80 -16.96
CA SER A 90 -11.25 0.68 -17.88
C SER A 90 -10.43 0.97 -19.13
N PRO A 91 -9.71 -0.03 -19.68
CA PRO A 91 -8.87 0.17 -20.84
C PRO A 91 -9.71 0.35 -22.12
N ASN A 92 -10.17 1.57 -22.42
CA ASN A 92 -10.62 1.93 -23.76
C ASN A 92 -9.45 2.51 -24.60
N ALA A 93 -9.51 2.33 -25.93
CA ALA A 93 -8.41 2.67 -26.83
C ALA A 93 -8.04 4.17 -26.79
N SER A 94 -9.02 5.06 -26.60
CA SER A 94 -8.82 6.50 -26.49
C SER A 94 -8.12 6.94 -25.20
N GLU A 95 -8.41 6.29 -24.07
CA GLU A 95 -7.83 6.68 -22.78
C GLU A 95 -6.37 6.25 -22.66
N ARG A 96 -5.98 5.11 -23.27
CA ARG A 96 -4.61 4.58 -23.24
C ARG A 96 -3.57 5.58 -23.75
N GLU A 97 -3.93 6.45 -24.70
CA GLU A 97 -3.00 7.44 -25.25
C GLU A 97 -2.80 8.67 -24.36
N THR A 98 -3.71 8.92 -23.42
CA THR A 98 -3.56 10.00 -22.46
C THR A 98 -2.42 9.70 -21.48
N LYS A 99 -1.77 10.73 -20.95
CA LYS A 99 -0.73 10.58 -19.91
C LYS A 99 -1.22 9.73 -18.72
N ARG A 100 -2.49 9.92 -18.33
CA ARG A 100 -3.13 9.17 -17.24
C ARG A 100 -3.36 7.71 -17.63
N GLY A 101 -3.84 7.43 -18.84
CA GLY A 101 -3.99 6.06 -19.33
C GLY A 101 -2.67 5.31 -19.44
N LYS A 102 -1.60 5.96 -19.91
CA LYS A 102 -0.24 5.37 -19.90
C LYS A 102 0.21 4.99 -18.49
N GLN A 103 -0.12 5.80 -17.48
CA GLN A 103 0.16 5.48 -16.08
C GLN A 103 -0.65 4.27 -15.58
N HIS A 104 -1.93 4.14 -15.95
CA HIS A 104 -2.72 2.94 -15.62
C HIS A 104 -2.17 1.68 -16.30
N VAL A 105 -1.83 1.76 -17.60
CA VAL A 105 -1.22 0.64 -18.33
C VAL A 105 0.10 0.23 -17.66
N GLN A 106 0.92 1.19 -17.24
CA GLN A 106 2.13 0.92 -16.48
C GLN A 106 1.84 0.21 -15.15
N MET A 107 0.82 0.63 -14.40
CA MET A 107 0.45 0.00 -13.12
C MET A 107 -0.17 -1.40 -13.31
N MET A 108 -0.88 -1.65 -14.40
CA MET A 108 -1.31 -3.00 -14.78
C MET A 108 -0.12 -3.91 -15.01
N ALA A 109 0.88 -3.47 -15.80
CA ALA A 109 2.10 -4.25 -16.03
C ALA A 109 2.88 -4.51 -14.73
N VAL A 110 2.87 -3.55 -13.78
CA VAL A 110 3.45 -3.76 -12.44
C VAL A 110 2.71 -4.87 -11.68
N LEU A 111 1.37 -4.87 -11.68
CA LEU A 111 0.57 -5.93 -11.05
C LEU A 111 0.82 -7.30 -11.69
N GLU A 112 0.87 -7.38 -13.02
CA GLU A 112 1.17 -8.60 -13.76
C GLU A 112 2.54 -9.18 -13.37
N ARG A 113 3.57 -8.34 -13.33
CA ARG A 113 4.92 -8.76 -12.89
C ARG A 113 4.92 -9.25 -11.45
N CYS A 114 4.23 -8.54 -10.56
CA CYS A 114 4.11 -8.96 -9.16
C CYS A 114 3.43 -10.33 -9.02
N LEU A 115 2.39 -10.59 -9.82
CA LEU A 115 1.71 -11.89 -9.82
C LEU A 115 2.62 -13.01 -10.30
N GLN A 116 3.42 -12.78 -11.34
CA GLN A 116 4.40 -13.76 -11.86
C GLN A 116 5.45 -14.19 -10.81
N GLN A 117 5.71 -13.33 -9.82
CA GLN A 117 6.64 -13.60 -8.73
C GLN A 117 5.95 -14.18 -7.48
N SER A 118 4.62 -14.34 -7.49
CA SER A 118 3.82 -14.71 -6.33
C SER A 118 3.08 -16.04 -6.51
N SER A 119 2.68 -16.66 -5.41
CA SER A 119 1.72 -17.78 -5.44
C SER A 119 0.26 -17.32 -5.33
N VAL A 120 0.01 -16.00 -5.36
CA VAL A 120 -1.33 -15.43 -5.21
C VAL A 120 -2.03 -15.48 -6.56
N ASN A 121 -3.28 -15.96 -6.56
CA ASN A 121 -4.11 -16.02 -7.77
C ASN A 121 -5.08 -14.84 -7.77
N LEU A 122 -4.82 -13.84 -8.63
CA LEU A 122 -5.73 -12.73 -8.89
C LEU A 122 -6.08 -12.68 -10.38
N ARG A 123 -7.36 -12.46 -10.68
CA ARG A 123 -7.84 -12.28 -12.05
C ARG A 123 -7.89 -10.80 -12.39
N LEU A 124 -6.82 -10.29 -13.00
CA LEU A 124 -6.67 -8.86 -13.28
C LEU A 124 -7.77 -8.29 -14.19
N GLU A 125 -8.36 -9.10 -15.07
CA GLU A 125 -9.42 -8.69 -15.99
C GLU A 125 -10.71 -8.32 -15.26
N ILE A 126 -10.94 -8.93 -14.10
CA ILE A 126 -12.17 -8.75 -13.31
C ILE A 126 -11.88 -8.31 -11.87
N ILE A 127 -10.66 -7.87 -11.57
CA ILE A 127 -10.23 -7.55 -10.21
C ILE A 127 -11.15 -6.54 -9.52
N ALA A 128 -11.60 -5.51 -10.24
CA ALA A 128 -12.55 -4.51 -9.76
C ALA A 128 -13.93 -5.06 -9.36
N PHE A 129 -14.22 -6.31 -9.77
CA PHE A 129 -15.46 -7.02 -9.52
C PHE A 129 -15.32 -8.15 -8.53
N GLU A 130 -14.10 -8.48 -8.10
CA GLU A 130 -13.89 -9.55 -7.14
C GLU A 130 -14.47 -9.19 -5.77
N VAL A 131 -15.00 -10.25 -5.14
CA VAL A 131 -15.52 -10.25 -3.79
C VAL A 131 -14.36 -10.03 -2.83
N THR A 132 -14.57 -9.15 -1.86
CA THR A 132 -13.55 -8.83 -0.86
C THR A 132 -13.87 -9.49 0.46
N TYR A 133 -12.83 -9.99 1.11
CA TYR A 133 -12.92 -10.59 2.43
C TYR A 133 -12.12 -9.78 3.45
N TRP A 134 -12.59 -9.76 4.68
CA TRP A 134 -11.83 -9.29 5.82
C TRP A 134 -11.92 -10.31 6.96
N GLN A 135 -10.78 -10.88 7.35
CA GLN A 135 -10.71 -11.92 8.38
C GLN A 135 -11.66 -13.10 8.10
N GLY A 136 -11.75 -13.52 6.84
CA GLY A 136 -12.63 -14.62 6.40
C GLY A 136 -14.11 -14.23 6.22
N ARG A 137 -14.52 -13.01 6.60
CA ARG A 137 -15.88 -12.51 6.39
C ARG A 137 -15.97 -11.80 5.03
N GLU A 138 -16.92 -12.22 4.20
CA GLU A 138 -17.28 -11.52 2.98
C GLU A 138 -17.87 -10.14 3.30
N LEU A 139 -17.42 -9.12 2.55
CA LEU A 139 -17.94 -7.76 2.66
C LEU A 139 -18.85 -7.42 1.49
N PRO A 140 -20.02 -6.80 1.72
CA PRO A 140 -20.90 -6.38 0.64
C PRO A 140 -20.21 -5.37 -0.28
N ARG A 141 -20.18 -5.64 -1.58
CA ARG A 141 -19.34 -4.93 -2.56
C ARG A 141 -19.61 -3.43 -2.70
N SER A 142 -20.88 -3.03 -2.51
CA SER A 142 -21.33 -1.65 -2.72
C SER A 142 -21.59 -0.92 -1.41
N GLU A 143 -21.20 -1.50 -0.29
CA GLU A 143 -21.38 -0.91 1.03
C GLU A 143 -20.04 -0.62 1.67
N MET A 144 -19.93 0.53 2.30
CA MET A 144 -18.76 0.86 3.10
C MET A 144 -18.59 -0.23 4.17
N PRO A 145 -17.37 -0.79 4.35
CA PRO A 145 -17.13 -1.68 5.46
C PRO A 145 -17.51 -1.01 6.79
N GLU A 146 -17.92 -1.81 7.77
CA GLU A 146 -18.29 -1.30 9.08
C GLU A 146 -17.15 -0.42 9.66
N PRO A 147 -17.44 0.67 10.39
CA PRO A 147 -16.41 1.59 10.88
C PRO A 147 -15.30 0.91 11.69
N GLY A 148 -15.61 -0.20 12.39
CA GLY A 148 -14.62 -1.02 13.09
C GLY A 148 -13.65 -1.71 12.13
N ILE A 149 -14.13 -2.23 11.01
CA ILE A 149 -13.32 -2.86 9.95
C ILE A 149 -12.44 -1.80 9.28
N CYS A 150 -13.01 -0.64 8.91
CA CYS A 150 -12.23 0.46 8.32
C CYS A 150 -11.07 0.88 9.23
N ARG A 151 -11.30 1.03 10.54
CA ARG A 151 -10.24 1.35 11.50
C ARG A 151 -9.15 0.28 11.55
N ARG A 152 -9.51 -1.00 11.49
CA ARG A 152 -8.53 -2.10 11.47
C ARG A 152 -7.71 -2.13 10.19
N ILE A 153 -8.34 -1.90 9.03
CA ILE A 153 -7.62 -1.78 7.76
C ILE A 153 -6.64 -0.60 7.81
N LEU A 154 -7.09 0.57 8.28
CA LEU A 154 -6.23 1.74 8.44
C LEU A 154 -5.07 1.48 9.40
N TRP A 155 -5.33 0.80 10.51
CA TRP A 155 -4.30 0.41 11.48
C TRP A 155 -3.26 -0.51 10.83
N GLU A 156 -3.70 -1.57 10.17
CA GLU A 156 -2.81 -2.51 9.47
C GLU A 156 -1.92 -1.78 8.44
N VAL A 157 -2.51 -0.97 7.58
CA VAL A 157 -1.79 -0.25 6.53
C VAL A 157 -0.79 0.76 7.14
N ASN A 158 -1.18 1.45 8.22
CA ASN A 158 -0.31 2.41 8.89
C ASN A 158 0.86 1.70 9.60
N GLU A 159 0.58 0.65 10.35
CA GLU A 159 1.57 -0.14 11.08
C GLU A 159 2.58 -0.78 10.12
N LEU A 160 2.11 -1.37 9.02
CA LEU A 160 3.00 -1.97 8.03
C LEU A 160 3.85 -0.92 7.30
N ASN A 161 3.29 0.23 6.93
CA ASN A 161 4.08 1.31 6.34
C ASN A 161 5.16 1.80 7.31
N PHE A 162 4.81 2.01 8.58
CA PHE A 162 5.76 2.43 9.61
C PHE A 162 6.93 1.43 9.77
N ARG A 163 6.62 0.12 9.81
CA ARG A 163 7.66 -0.92 9.84
C ARG A 163 8.56 -0.88 8.62
N GLN A 164 8.01 -0.67 7.42
CA GLN A 164 8.80 -0.58 6.19
C GLN A 164 9.68 0.69 6.15
N GLU A 165 9.22 1.80 6.72
CA GLU A 165 10.03 3.01 6.89
C GLU A 165 11.20 2.76 7.84
N LEU A 166 10.96 2.07 8.97
CA LEU A 166 12.03 1.66 9.88
C LEU A 166 13.03 0.71 9.20
N ILE A 167 12.57 -0.31 8.47
CA ILE A 167 13.44 -1.23 7.73
C ILE A 167 14.26 -0.49 6.67
N SER A 168 13.65 0.48 5.97
CA SER A 168 14.35 1.29 4.97
C SER A 168 15.43 2.17 5.60
N LEU A 169 15.12 2.81 6.73
CA LEU A 169 16.07 3.61 7.50
C LEU A 169 17.22 2.75 8.02
N ASP A 170 16.88 1.58 8.56
CA ASP A 170 17.80 0.59 9.10
C ASP A 170 18.78 0.05 8.05
N ARG A 171 18.30 -0.18 6.82
CA ARG A 171 19.12 -0.53 5.64
C ARG A 171 19.99 0.62 5.17
N HIS A 172 19.49 1.86 5.24
CA HIS A 172 20.24 3.03 4.82
C HIS A 172 21.41 3.32 5.76
N LEU A 173 21.19 3.20 7.08
CA LEU A 173 22.20 3.49 8.10
C LEU A 173 23.22 2.37 8.29
N ASN A 174 22.93 1.15 7.83
CA ASN A 174 23.77 -0.01 8.12
C ASN A 174 24.24 -0.70 6.84
N THR A 175 25.56 -0.68 6.63
CA THR A 175 26.24 -1.29 5.47
C THR A 175 26.57 -2.77 5.66
N ARG A 176 26.17 -3.39 6.78
CA ARG A 176 26.41 -4.82 7.08
C ARG A 176 25.47 -5.73 6.27
N THR A 177 25.91 -6.97 6.05
CA THR A 177 25.21 -7.99 5.24
C THR A 177 23.80 -8.32 5.78
N THR A 178 22.86 -8.56 4.86
CA THR A 178 21.41 -8.61 5.10
C THR A 178 20.90 -9.85 5.84
N VAL A 179 21.65 -10.96 5.84
CA VAL A 179 21.20 -12.26 6.37
C VAL A 179 21.23 -12.32 7.91
N ASP A 180 22.39 -12.06 8.53
CA ASP A 180 22.52 -12.03 10.02
C ASP A 180 21.56 -11.02 10.67
N ARG A 181 21.18 -9.99 9.92
CA ARG A 181 20.41 -8.86 10.43
C ARG A 181 18.91 -9.12 10.50
N ARG A 182 18.34 -9.93 9.59
CA ARG A 182 16.92 -10.26 9.62
C ARG A 182 16.59 -11.10 10.85
N ASP A 183 17.42 -12.08 11.14
CA ASP A 183 17.31 -12.92 12.34
C ASP A 183 17.43 -12.10 13.63
N MET A 184 18.35 -11.12 13.66
CA MET A 184 18.49 -10.20 14.80
C MET A 184 17.26 -9.28 14.97
N LEU A 185 16.69 -8.77 13.88
CA LEU A 185 15.50 -7.92 13.95
C LEU A 185 14.27 -8.72 14.37
N ASP A 186 14.06 -9.91 13.80
CA ASP A 186 12.95 -10.80 14.14
C ASP A 186 13.00 -11.20 15.64
N ALA A 187 14.19 -11.37 16.21
CA ALA A 187 14.39 -11.58 17.64
C ALA A 187 13.97 -10.39 18.52
N CYS A 188 13.96 -9.16 17.98
CA CYS A 188 13.53 -7.95 18.70
C CYS A 188 12.00 -7.74 18.69
N TRP A 189 11.26 -8.42 17.80
CA TRP A 189 9.83 -8.19 17.57
C TRP A 189 8.93 -9.25 18.22
N VAL A 190 9.34 -9.84 19.35
CA VAL A 190 8.57 -10.89 20.06
C VAL A 190 7.12 -10.46 20.29
N GLY A 191 6.23 -11.01 19.47
CA GLY A 191 4.80 -10.69 19.42
C GLY A 191 3.97 -11.61 18.52
N SER A 192 4.52 -12.78 18.16
CA SER A 192 3.78 -13.87 17.52
C SER A 192 4.14 -15.18 18.25
N ALA A 193 3.51 -15.39 19.41
CA ALA A 193 3.24 -16.73 19.91
C ALA A 193 1.81 -17.09 19.53
#